data_AF-A0A960Z3Z8-F1
#
_entry.id   AF-A0A960Z3Z8-F1
#
_cell.length_a   1.000
_cell.length_b   1.000
_cell.length_c   1.000
_cell.angle_alpha   90.00
_cell.angle_beta   90.00
_cell.angle_gamma   90.00
#
_symmetry.space_group_name_H-M   'P 1'
#
loop_
_entity.id
_entity.type
_entity.pdbx_description
1 polymer ?
#
loop_
_entity_poly.entity_id
_entity_poly.type
_entity_poly.pdbx_seq_one_letter_code
_entity_poly.pdbx_strand_id
1 'polypeptide(L)'
;MNLTGIVTDEWNRLLEHCVETGWKCVFSYDMFDKGIDYDLYILERPGEEIRFGWDNWFEGEIQCSPQMRTELEGLLGHQLEEGELSTLKSEVVEIVTGGRFK
;
A
#
# COMPACT_ATOMS: atom_id res chain seq x y z
N MET A 1 -2.80 -10.63 2.42
CA MET A 1 -4.06 -10.49 1.66
C MET A 1 -3.99 -9.22 0.84
N ASN A 2 -4.82 -9.12 -0.20
CA ASN A 2 -4.76 -8.07 -1.20
C ASN A 2 -6.05 -7.28 -1.16
N LEU A 3 -5.96 -5.98 -0.93
CA LEU A 3 -7.08 -5.05 -0.89
C LEU A 3 -6.94 -4.09 -2.07
N THR A 4 -8.02 -3.82 -2.79
CA THR A 4 -7.99 -3.05 -4.04
C THR A 4 -9.17 -2.11 -4.14
N GLY A 5 -9.12 -1.13 -5.04
CA GLY A 5 -10.21 -0.16 -5.24
C GLY A 5 -10.38 0.79 -4.06
N ILE A 6 -9.28 1.09 -3.36
CA ILE A 6 -9.27 2.01 -2.23
C ILE A 6 -9.18 3.41 -2.81
N VAL A 7 -10.23 4.21 -2.60
CA VAL A 7 -10.27 5.58 -3.13
C VAL A 7 -9.08 6.39 -2.63
N THR A 8 -8.54 7.23 -3.51
CA THR A 8 -7.26 7.93 -3.30
C THR A 8 -7.16 8.64 -1.95
N ASP A 9 -8.24 9.31 -1.51
CA ASP A 9 -8.26 10.02 -0.23
C ASP A 9 -8.18 9.07 0.98
N GLU A 10 -8.84 7.91 0.91
CA GLU A 10 -8.75 6.89 1.95
C GLU A 10 -7.39 6.23 1.97
N TRP A 11 -6.85 5.91 0.79
CA TRP A 11 -5.52 5.34 0.65
C TRP A 11 -4.44 6.25 1.28
N ASN A 12 -4.48 7.55 0.97
CA ASN A 12 -3.57 8.54 1.55
C ASN A 12 -3.74 8.61 3.07
N ARG A 13 -4.98 8.65 3.57
CA ARG A 13 -5.28 8.69 5.00
C ARG A 13 -4.77 7.45 5.74
N LEU A 14 -4.89 6.26 5.13
CA LEU A 14 -4.37 5.01 5.71
C LEU A 14 -2.84 5.00 5.74
N LEU A 15 -2.19 5.47 4.66
CA LEU A 15 -0.73 5.60 4.58
C LEU A 15 -0.19 6.56 5.66
N GLU A 16 -0.78 7.75 5.75
CA GLU A 16 -0.44 8.75 6.77
C GLU A 16 -0.62 8.17 8.17
N HIS A 17 -1.75 7.52 8.44
CA HIS A 17 -2.00 6.89 9.73
C HIS A 17 -0.94 5.84 10.10
N CYS A 18 -0.52 5.00 9.15
CA CYS A 18 0.54 4.02 9.41
C CYS A 18 1.84 4.71 9.80
N VAL A 19 2.26 5.75 9.05
CA VAL A 19 3.48 6.51 9.35
C VAL A 19 3.39 7.18 10.73
N GLU A 20 2.24 7.76 11.09
CA GLU A 20 2.02 8.39 12.39
C GLU A 20 1.99 7.40 13.56
N THR A 21 1.55 6.16 13.32
CA THR A 21 1.43 5.11 14.35
C THR A 21 2.68 4.23 14.50
N GLY A 22 3.80 4.67 13.94
CA GLY A 22 5.11 4.07 14.19
C GLY A 22 5.55 3.03 13.16
N TRP A 23 4.85 2.92 12.03
CA TRP A 23 5.37 2.20 10.88
C TRP A 23 6.52 2.97 10.24
N LYS A 24 7.61 2.26 9.94
CA LYS A 24 8.77 2.84 9.28
C LYS A 24 8.66 2.63 7.78
N CYS A 25 8.68 3.71 7.01
CA CYS A 25 8.85 3.62 5.56
C CYS A 25 10.27 3.11 5.23
N VAL A 26 10.37 1.92 4.65
CA VAL A 26 11.63 1.27 4.24
C VAL A 26 11.86 1.35 2.73
N PHE A 27 10.81 1.63 1.98
CA PHE A 27 10.85 1.94 0.56
C PHE A 27 9.76 2.95 0.21
N SER A 28 10.11 3.90 -0.66
CA SER A 28 9.16 4.79 -1.32
C SER A 28 9.64 4.97 -2.76
N TYR A 29 8.71 4.85 -3.70
CA TYR A 29 8.96 5.22 -5.09
C TYR A 29 9.37 6.71 -5.16
N ASP A 30 10.33 7.05 -6.01
CA ASP A 30 10.96 8.38 -6.08
C ASP A 30 11.34 8.74 -7.52
N MET A 31 10.43 8.50 -8.46
CA MET A 31 10.61 8.91 -9.85
C MET A 31 9.67 10.08 -10.19
N PHE A 32 9.89 10.68 -11.36
CA PHE A 32 9.22 11.92 -11.77
C PHE A 32 7.68 11.81 -11.87
N ASP A 33 7.16 10.59 -12.03
CA ASP A 33 5.75 10.23 -12.17
C ASP A 33 5.09 9.82 -10.84
N LYS A 34 5.84 9.93 -9.73
CA LYS A 34 5.34 9.66 -8.38
C LYS A 34 4.10 10.50 -8.05
N GLY A 35 3.02 9.84 -7.64
CA GLY A 35 1.76 10.49 -7.27
C GLY A 35 1.05 11.16 -8.45
N ILE A 36 1.50 10.87 -9.68
CA ILE A 36 0.87 11.32 -10.93
C ILE A 36 0.29 10.11 -11.65
N ASP A 37 1.14 9.14 -12.00
CA ASP A 37 0.74 7.90 -12.68
C ASP A 37 0.95 6.66 -11.80
N TYR A 38 1.86 6.73 -10.83
CA TYR A 38 2.18 5.58 -9.96
C TYR A 38 2.70 6.03 -8.61
N ASP A 39 2.41 5.27 -7.55
CA ASP A 39 3.12 5.36 -6.28
C ASP A 39 3.26 3.97 -5.62
N LEU A 40 4.33 3.80 -4.84
CA LEU A 40 4.61 2.58 -4.10
C LEU A 40 5.32 2.91 -2.79
N TYR A 41 4.77 2.43 -1.68
CA TYR A 41 5.41 2.46 -0.37
C TYR A 41 5.45 1.06 0.23
N ILE A 42 6.56 0.77 0.90
CA ILE A 42 6.69 -0.39 1.77
C ILE A 42 7.00 0.14 3.16
N LEU A 43 6.14 -0.20 4.11
CA LEU A 43 6.32 0.13 5.51
C LEU A 43 6.53 -1.15 6.32
N GLU A 44 7.36 -1.05 7.34
CA GLU A 44 7.66 -2.15 8.24
C GLU A 44 7.49 -1.74 9.71
N ARG A 45 7.04 -2.70 10.52
CA ARG A 45 7.18 -2.71 11.98
C ARG A 45 7.71 -4.08 12.41
N PRO A 46 8.15 -4.30 13.66
CA PRO A 46 8.72 -5.58 14.07
C PRO A 46 7.78 -6.77 13.78
N GLY A 47 8.21 -7.64 12.85
CA GLY A 47 7.47 -8.85 12.47
C GLY A 47 6.33 -8.64 11.47
N GLU A 48 6.17 -7.45 10.90
CA GLU A 48 5.09 -7.16 9.96
C GLU A 48 5.49 -6.14 8.88
N GLU A 49 4.98 -6.36 7.67
CA GLU A 49 5.17 -5.50 6.51
C GLU A 49 3.79 -5.15 5.93
N ILE A 50 3.62 -3.91 5.48
CA ILE A 50 2.48 -3.45 4.72
C ILE A 50 2.98 -2.75 3.45
N ARG A 51 2.36 -3.08 2.32
CA ARG A 51 2.66 -2.45 1.03
C ARG A 51 1.46 -1.63 0.59
N PHE A 52 1.74 -0.44 0.11
CA PHE A 52 0.77 0.49 -0.46
C PHE A 52 1.16 0.73 -1.90
N GLY A 53 0.29 0.37 -2.84
CA GLY A 53 0.44 0.69 -4.25
C GLY A 53 -0.69 1.61 -4.68
N TRP A 54 -0.43 2.48 -5.65
CA TRP A 54 -1.44 3.37 -6.21
C TRP A 54 -1.12 3.66 -7.67
N ASP A 55 -2.16 3.73 -8.49
CA ASP A 55 -2.07 4.34 -9.81
C ASP A 55 -3.33 5.15 -10.13
N ASN A 56 -3.25 5.95 -11.19
CA ASN A 56 -4.34 6.84 -11.61
C ASN A 56 -5.50 6.15 -12.35
N TRP A 57 -5.45 4.83 -12.55
CA TRP A 57 -6.47 4.05 -13.26
C TRP A 57 -7.32 3.17 -12.34
N PHE A 58 -6.69 2.50 -11.39
CA PHE A 58 -7.27 1.50 -10.48
C PHE A 58 -7.32 1.95 -9.02
N GLU A 59 -6.84 3.16 -8.74
CA GLU A 59 -6.74 3.75 -7.40
C GLU A 59 -5.80 2.95 -6.47
N GLY A 60 -6.11 2.92 -5.19
CA GLY A 60 -5.26 2.36 -4.14
C GLY A 60 -5.36 0.85 -3.99
N GLU A 61 -4.19 0.23 -3.79
CA GLU A 61 -4.00 -1.15 -3.38
C GLU A 61 -3.23 -1.22 -2.06
N ILE A 62 -3.60 -2.17 -1.22
CA ILE A 62 -2.88 -2.49 0.01
C ILE A 62 -2.66 -4.00 0.11
N GLN A 63 -1.42 -4.40 0.35
CA GLN A 63 -1.09 -5.78 0.74
C GLN A 63 -0.69 -5.80 2.21
N CYS A 64 -1.44 -6.55 3.02
CA CYS A 64 -1.25 -6.58 4.48
C CYS A 64 -1.68 -7.91 5.11
N SER A 65 -1.49 -8.05 6.43
CA SER A 65 -2.02 -9.17 7.22
C SER A 65 -3.53 -9.05 7.45
N PRO A 66 -4.24 -10.14 7.79
CA PRO A 66 -5.65 -10.08 8.20
C PRO A 66 -5.89 -9.18 9.42
N GLN A 67 -4.96 -9.17 10.37
CA GLN A 67 -5.01 -8.32 11.56
C GLN A 67 -4.96 -6.86 11.15
N MET A 68 -4.01 -6.51 10.27
CA MET A 68 -3.87 -5.14 9.79
C MET A 68 -5.09 -4.68 9.00
N ARG A 69 -5.72 -5.56 8.20
CA ARG A 69 -7.00 -5.23 7.56
C ARG A 69 -8.05 -4.78 8.57
N THR A 70 -8.20 -5.50 9.68
CA THR A 70 -9.16 -5.13 10.73
C THR A 70 -8.84 -3.76 11.33
N GLU A 71 -7.56 -3.43 11.51
CA GLU A 71 -7.12 -2.09 11.95
C GLU A 71 -7.50 -1.00 10.94
N LEU A 72 -7.23 -1.22 9.65
CA LEU A 72 -7.54 -0.29 8.56
C LEU A 72 -9.05 -0.06 8.39
N GLU A 73 -9.84 -1.14 8.35
CA GLU A 73 -11.31 -1.07 8.27
C GLU A 73 -11.91 -0.37 9.50
N GLY A 74 -11.31 -0.56 10.68
CA GLY A 74 -11.68 0.16 11.89
C GLY A 74 -11.45 1.68 11.80
N LEU A 75 -10.39 2.11 11.11
CA LEU A 75 -10.10 3.53 10.88
C LEU A 75 -11.08 4.18 9.89
N LEU A 76 -11.47 3.44 8.85
CA LEU A 76 -12.36 3.91 7.80
C LEU A 76 -13.84 3.81 8.20
N GLY A 77 -14.20 2.85 9.05
CA GLY A 77 -15.59 2.59 9.44
C GLY A 77 -16.39 1.77 8.44
N HIS A 78 -15.72 1.16 7.45
CA HIS A 78 -16.32 0.22 6.50
C HIS A 78 -15.32 -0.88 6.10
N GLN A 79 -15.83 -1.91 5.42
CA GLN A 79 -15.01 -3.01 4.93
C GLN A 79 -14.29 -2.61 3.64
N LEU A 80 -13.09 -3.16 3.47
CA LEU A 80 -12.28 -3.06 2.25
C LEU A 80 -12.50 -4.31 1.39
N GLU A 81 -12.44 -4.12 0.07
CA GLU A 81 -12.67 -5.19 -0.90
C GLU A 81 -11.36 -5.94 -1.20
N GLU A 82 -11.46 -7.26 -1.35
CA GLU A 82 -10.35 -8.08 -1.85
C GLU A 82 -10.38 -8.14 -3.37
N GLY A 83 -9.20 -8.08 -4.00
CA GLY A 83 -9.10 -8.11 -5.44
C GLY A 83 -7.74 -8.50 -5.97
N GLU A 84 -7.65 -8.51 -7.30
CA GLU A 84 -6.42 -8.79 -8.04
C GLU A 84 -5.54 -7.56 -8.06
N LEU A 85 -4.27 -7.73 -7.67
CA LEU A 85 -3.29 -6.64 -7.66
C LEU A 85 -2.92 -6.22 -9.08
N SER A 86 -2.53 -4.96 -9.23
CA SER A 86 -1.97 -4.35 -10.43
C SER A 86 -0.62 -3.72 -10.11
N THR A 87 -0.59 -2.74 -9.22
CA THR A 87 0.60 -1.99 -8.80
C THR A 87 1.47 -2.77 -7.82
N LEU A 88 0.86 -3.67 -7.05
CA LEU A 88 1.55 -4.52 -6.06
C LEU A 88 1.82 -5.95 -6.54
N LYS A 89 1.66 -6.25 -7.84
CA LYS A 89 2.09 -7.55 -8.39
C LYS A 89 3.58 -7.75 -8.11
N SER A 90 3.97 -8.96 -7.73
CA SER A 90 5.36 -9.26 -7.36
C SER A 90 6.36 -8.90 -8.45
N GLU A 91 6.02 -9.10 -9.73
CA GLU A 91 6.91 -8.72 -10.85
C GLU A 91 7.11 -7.21 -10.93
N VAL A 92 6.07 -6.42 -10.67
CA VAL A 92 6.13 -4.95 -10.67
C VAL A 92 6.98 -4.48 -9.50
N VAL A 93 6.71 -4.99 -8.29
CA VAL A 93 7.47 -4.66 -7.08
C VAL A 93 8.94 -5.06 -7.22
N GLU A 94 9.25 -6.21 -7.79
CA GLU A 94 10.62 -6.64 -8.06
C GLU A 94 11.35 -5.68 -9.01
N ILE A 95 10.69 -5.26 -10.10
CA ILE A 95 11.27 -4.30 -11.06
C ILE A 95 11.53 -2.95 -10.38
N VAL A 96 10.54 -2.42 -9.67
CA VAL A 96 10.60 -1.08 -9.05
C VAL A 96 11.61 -1.05 -7.90
N THR A 97 11.71 -2.12 -7.12
CA THR A 97 12.60 -2.19 -5.94
C THR A 97 13.98 -2.75 -6.25
N GLY A 98 14.25 -3.16 -7.50
CA GLY A 98 15.50 -3.84 -7.87
C GLY A 98 15.67 -5.20 -7.18
N GLY A 99 14.55 -5.87 -6.88
CA GLY A 99 14.50 -7.18 -6.21
C GLY A 99 14.80 -7.14 -4.71
N ARG A 100 14.82 -5.96 -4.09
CA ARG A 100 15.03 -5.79 -2.64
C ARG A 100 13.83 -6.29 -1.82
N PHE A 101 12.63 -6.21 -2.39
CA PHE A 101 11.39 -6.70 -1.81
C PHE A 101 10.73 -7.63 -2.82
N LYS A 102 10.11 -8.73 -2.34
CA LYS A 102 9.47 -9.77 -3.16
C LYS A 102 8.08 -10.04 -2.64
#